data_AF-A0A530GIC7-F1
#
_entry.id   AF-A0A530GIC7-F1
#
_cell.length_a   1.000
_cell.length_b   1.000
_cell.length_c   1.000
_cell.angle_alpha   90.00
_cell.angle_beta   90.00
_cell.angle_gamma   90.00
#
_symmetry.space_group_name_H-M   'P 1'
#
loop_
_entity.id
_entity.type
_entity.pdbx_description
1 polymer ?
#
loop_
_entity_poly.entity_id
_entity_poly.type
_entity_poly.pdbx_seq_one_letter_code
_entity_poly.pdbx_strand_id
1 'polypeptide(L)'
;ATSDQAGAPHRDEDYLILSTIHSAKGQEWKNVFVLNTVDGCIPADLGVGTKEDIEEERRLLYVAMTRAKDSLHLVVPQRFYPHNQAARGDRHVYASRTRFIPASMLPAFEQSSWASAALKDDPRQRPGVKVDLGA
;
A
#
# COMPACT_ATOMS: atom_id res chain seq x y z
N ALA A 1 -26.14 -12.28 -9.99
CA ALA A 1 -25.91 -10.90 -9.54
C ALA A 1 -26.31 -10.84 -8.08
N THR A 2 -25.44 -11.37 -7.22
CA THR A 2 -25.65 -11.39 -5.78
C THR A 2 -24.81 -10.26 -5.22
N SER A 3 -25.43 -9.37 -4.48
CA SER A 3 -24.81 -8.16 -3.96
C SER A 3 -23.90 -8.52 -2.79
N ASP A 4 -22.59 -8.68 -3.05
CA ASP A 4 -21.54 -8.96 -2.06
C ASP A 4 -21.18 -7.71 -1.26
N GLN A 5 -22.17 -7.13 -0.57
CA GLN A 5 -21.87 -6.15 0.46
C GLN A 5 -21.44 -6.90 1.71
N ALA A 6 -20.24 -6.62 2.20
CA ALA A 6 -19.83 -7.07 3.52
C ALA A 6 -20.90 -6.66 4.55
N GLY A 7 -21.34 -7.61 5.38
CA GLY A 7 -22.30 -7.34 6.44
C GLY A 7 -21.81 -6.28 7.42
N ALA A 8 -22.70 -5.78 8.29
CA ALA A 8 -22.29 -4.85 9.33
C ALA A 8 -21.23 -5.52 10.23
N PRO A 9 -20.08 -4.88 10.48
CA PRO A 9 -18.99 -5.50 11.23
C PRO A 9 -19.43 -5.80 12.67
N HIS A 10 -19.27 -7.05 13.10
CA HIS A 10 -19.44 -7.43 14.50
C HIS A 10 -18.24 -6.90 15.31
N ARG A 11 -18.52 -6.40 16.52
CA ARG A 11 -17.53 -5.69 17.37
C ARG A 11 -16.30 -6.51 17.78
N ASP A 12 -16.35 -7.83 17.65
CA ASP A 12 -15.34 -8.77 18.15
C ASP A 12 -14.54 -9.49 17.05
N GLU A 13 -14.60 -9.04 15.79
CA GLU A 13 -13.79 -9.62 14.71
C GLU A 13 -12.49 -8.82 14.49
N ASP A 14 -11.37 -9.54 14.33
CA ASP A 14 -10.11 -8.98 13.83
C ASP A 14 -10.24 -8.74 12.31
N TYR A 15 -10.52 -7.49 11.91
CA TYR A 15 -10.64 -7.12 10.49
C TYR A 15 -9.44 -6.32 9.99
N LEU A 16 -9.13 -6.51 8.70
CA LEU A 16 -8.24 -5.62 7.97
C LEU A 16 -8.97 -4.34 7.63
N ILE A 17 -8.36 -3.19 7.91
CA ILE A 17 -8.92 -1.88 7.55
C ILE A 17 -8.26 -1.41 6.26
N LEU A 18 -9.04 -1.31 5.19
CA LEU A 18 -8.66 -0.59 3.98
C LEU A 18 -9.20 0.83 4.06
N SER A 19 -8.32 1.82 3.93
CA SER A 19 -8.68 3.22 4.05
C SER A 19 -7.86 4.06 3.07
N THR A 20 -8.35 5.26 2.79
CA THR A 20 -7.55 6.29 2.12
C THR A 20 -6.69 7.03 3.15
N ILE A 21 -5.59 7.62 2.70
CA ILE A 21 -4.70 8.42 3.57
C ILE A 21 -5.47 9.56 4.26
N HIS A 22 -6.38 10.21 3.54
CA HIS A 22 -7.21 11.30 4.06
C HIS A 22 -8.12 10.83 5.20
N SER A 23 -8.78 9.69 5.04
CA SER A 23 -9.69 9.12 6.04
C SER A 23 -8.94 8.58 7.27
N ALA A 24 -7.65 8.28 7.14
CA ALA A 24 -6.81 7.79 8.23
C ALA A 24 -6.37 8.87 9.23
N LYS A 25 -6.62 10.16 8.95
CA LYS A 25 -6.21 11.27 9.82
C LYS A 25 -6.81 11.12 11.23
N GLY A 26 -5.96 11.19 12.25
CA GLY A 26 -6.35 11.07 13.65
C GLY A 26 -6.56 9.63 14.14
N GLN A 27 -6.42 8.64 13.27
CA GLN A 27 -6.42 7.22 13.63
C GLN A 27 -5.00 6.69 13.70
N GLU A 28 -4.79 5.56 14.39
CA GLU A 28 -3.48 4.91 14.50
C GLU A 28 -3.66 3.40 14.65
N TRP A 29 -2.73 2.63 14.08
CA TRP A 29 -2.73 1.16 14.11
C TRP A 29 -1.35 0.63 14.47
N LYS A 30 -1.31 -0.59 15.02
CA LYS A 30 -0.02 -1.26 15.33
C LYS A 30 0.83 -1.43 14.07
N ASN A 31 0.22 -1.92 13.00
CA ASN A 31 0.88 -2.19 11.73
C ASN A 31 0.18 -1.44 10.59
N VAL A 32 0.92 -0.72 9.76
CA VAL A 32 0.38 0.01 8.60
C VAL A 32 1.15 -0.35 7.34
N PHE A 33 0.41 -0.62 6.28
CA PHE A 33 0.93 -0.86 4.94
C PHE A 33 0.52 0.30 4.04
N VAL A 34 1.49 1.09 3.59
CA VAL A 34 1.26 2.14 2.60
C VAL A 34 1.54 1.57 1.22
N LEU A 35 0.47 1.33 0.48
CA LEU A 35 0.54 0.79 -0.87
C LEU A 35 0.93 1.87 -1.88
N ASN A 36 1.45 1.45 -3.04
CA ASN A 36 1.80 2.32 -4.16
C ASN A 36 2.68 3.51 -3.76
N THR A 37 3.73 3.25 -2.96
CA THR A 37 4.73 4.26 -2.57
C THR A 37 5.68 4.57 -3.75
N VAL A 38 5.08 5.04 -4.84
CA VAL A 38 5.62 5.13 -6.20
C VAL A 38 5.44 6.55 -6.72
N ASP A 39 6.41 7.02 -7.49
CA ASP A 39 6.34 8.33 -8.14
C ASP A 39 5.25 8.35 -9.22
N GLY A 40 4.37 9.35 -9.16
CA GLY A 40 3.13 9.44 -9.96
C GLY A 40 1.88 8.90 -9.23
N CYS A 41 2.05 8.10 -8.17
CA CYS A 41 0.98 7.78 -7.22
C CYS A 41 1.01 8.68 -5.99
N ILE A 42 2.21 8.90 -5.43
CA ILE A 42 2.44 9.88 -4.37
C ILE A 42 3.83 10.51 -4.59
N PRO A 43 3.94 11.77 -5.01
CA PRO A 43 2.84 12.67 -5.36
C PRO A 43 2.00 12.15 -6.52
N ALA A 44 0.68 12.37 -6.48
CA ALA A 44 -0.21 12.02 -7.57
C ALA A 44 -0.02 12.97 -8.77
N ASP A 45 0.31 12.44 -9.95
CA ASP A 45 0.56 13.25 -11.17
C ASP A 45 -0.64 14.14 -11.55
N LEU A 46 -1.86 13.67 -11.28
CA LEU A 46 -3.09 14.40 -11.61
C LEU A 46 -3.35 15.59 -10.66
N GLY A 47 -2.67 15.64 -9.50
CA GLY A 47 -2.92 16.62 -8.44
C GLY A 47 -1.78 17.61 -8.20
N VAL A 48 -0.61 17.45 -8.84
CA VAL A 48 0.54 18.33 -8.64
C VAL A 48 0.76 19.27 -9.83
N GLY A 49 0.51 20.57 -9.63
CA GLY A 49 0.84 21.62 -10.61
C GLY A 49 1.81 22.66 -10.07
N THR A 50 1.87 22.81 -8.75
CA THR A 50 2.69 23.81 -8.05
C THR A 50 3.60 23.16 -7.02
N LYS A 51 4.53 23.95 -6.47
CA LYS A 51 5.41 23.49 -5.38
C LYS A 51 4.60 23.24 -4.11
N GLU A 52 3.57 24.05 -3.88
CA GLU A 52 2.68 23.97 -2.73
C GLU A 52 1.88 22.66 -2.73
N ASP A 53 1.39 22.23 -3.89
CA ASP A 53 0.69 20.95 -4.06
C ASP A 53 1.60 19.76 -3.74
N ILE A 54 2.85 19.81 -4.21
CA ILE A 54 3.86 18.76 -3.92
C ILE A 54 4.11 18.68 -2.41
N GLU A 55 4.19 19.82 -1.72
CA GLU A 55 4.38 19.82 -0.27
C GLU A 55 3.14 19.35 0.50
N GLU A 56 1.92 19.53 -0.02
CA GLU A 56 0.72 18.92 0.54
C GLU A 56 0.73 17.39 0.37
N GLU A 57 1.06 16.88 -0.82
CA GLU A 57 1.21 15.44 -1.06
C GLU A 57 2.31 14.82 -0.17
N ARG A 58 3.40 15.56 0.10
CA ARG A 58 4.42 15.14 1.06
C ARG A 58 3.84 15.03 2.47
N ARG A 59 3.01 15.99 2.89
CA ARG A 59 2.31 15.94 4.18
C ARG A 59 1.36 14.75 4.25
N LEU A 60 0.67 14.41 3.15
CA LEU A 60 -0.17 13.22 3.09
C LEU A 60 0.64 11.93 3.32
N LEU A 61 1.78 11.77 2.65
CA LEU A 61 2.65 10.61 2.89
C LEU A 61 3.11 10.56 4.35
N TYR A 62 3.51 11.70 4.92
CA TYR A 62 3.88 11.79 6.33
C TYR A 62 2.73 11.39 7.26
N VAL A 63 1.50 11.83 6.99
CA VAL A 63 0.32 11.42 7.75
C VAL A 63 0.17 9.91 7.68
N ALA A 64 0.24 9.30 6.49
CA ALA A 64 0.13 7.84 6.33
C ALA A 64 1.19 7.08 7.14
N MET A 65 2.46 7.50 7.04
CA MET A 65 3.59 6.88 7.75
C MET A 65 3.43 6.97 9.27
N THR A 66 2.98 8.11 9.78
CA THR A 66 2.79 8.34 11.22
C THR A 66 1.53 7.72 11.80
N ARG A 67 0.71 7.02 10.99
CA ARG A 67 -0.40 6.22 11.54
C ARG A 67 0.09 4.91 12.15
N ALA A 68 1.32 4.48 11.83
CA ALA A 68 1.93 3.27 12.37
C ALA A 68 2.49 3.50 13.78
N LYS A 69 2.21 2.57 14.71
CA LYS A 69 2.82 2.55 16.06
C LYS A 69 4.05 1.68 16.13
N ASP A 70 3.93 0.44 15.63
CA ASP A 70 4.94 -0.60 15.84
C ASP A 70 5.66 -0.92 14.53
N SER A 71 4.94 -1.04 13.42
CA SER A 71 5.52 -1.41 12.12
C SER A 71 4.91 -0.64 10.95
N LEU A 72 5.78 -0.08 10.13
CA LEU A 72 5.45 0.62 8.90
C LEU A 72 6.04 -0.12 7.71
N HIS A 73 5.20 -0.46 6.74
CA HIS A 73 5.62 -1.10 5.49
C HIS A 73 5.28 -0.19 4.31
N LEU A 74 6.31 0.24 3.58
CA LEU A 74 6.16 0.99 2.34
C LEU A 74 6.26 0.04 1.15
N VAL A 75 5.15 -0.15 0.44
CA VAL A 75 5.08 -1.13 -0.66
C VAL A 75 5.27 -0.41 -1.99
N VAL A 76 6.22 -0.90 -2.77
CA VAL A 76 6.56 -0.39 -4.10
C VAL A 76 6.32 -1.52 -5.11
N PRO A 77 5.19 -1.54 -5.83
CA PRO A 77 4.96 -2.52 -6.88
C PRO A 77 5.99 -2.35 -7.99
N GLN A 78 6.55 -3.46 -8.46
CA GLN A 78 7.54 -3.43 -9.54
C GLN A 78 6.90 -3.14 -10.91
N ARG A 79 5.66 -3.62 -11.14
CA ARG A 79 4.99 -3.59 -12.44
C ARG A 79 3.58 -3.03 -12.32
N PHE A 80 3.22 -2.14 -13.25
CA PHE A 80 1.88 -1.58 -13.42
C PHE A 80 1.33 -1.99 -14.79
N TYR A 81 0.18 -2.65 -14.80
CA TYR A 81 -0.47 -3.08 -16.04
C TYR A 81 -1.47 -2.01 -16.50
N PRO A 82 -1.41 -1.55 -17.76
CA PRO A 82 -2.34 -0.59 -18.30
C PRO A 82 -3.70 -1.24 -18.55
N HIS A 83 -4.78 -0.50 -18.31
CA HIS A 83 -6.15 -1.00 -18.42
C HIS A 83 -6.61 -1.32 -19.86
N ASN A 84 -5.97 -0.71 -20.88
CA ASN A 84 -6.33 -0.92 -22.28
C ASN A 84 -5.40 -1.92 -22.97
N GLN A 85 -5.44 -3.17 -22.51
CA GLN A 85 -4.72 -4.28 -23.13
C GLN A 85 -5.63 -5.50 -23.30
N ALA A 86 -5.28 -6.39 -24.24
CA ALA A 86 -5.98 -7.65 -24.39
C ALA A 86 -5.98 -8.44 -23.07
N ALA A 87 -6.98 -9.30 -22.84
CA ALA A 87 -7.13 -10.06 -21.60
C ALA A 87 -5.89 -10.92 -21.21
N ARG A 88 -5.00 -11.21 -22.18
CA ARG A 88 -3.71 -11.90 -21.97
C ARG A 88 -2.48 -11.04 -22.29
N GLY A 89 -2.65 -9.72 -22.31
CA GLY A 89 -1.55 -8.78 -22.51
C GLY A 89 -0.62 -8.76 -21.31
N ASP A 90 0.69 -8.79 -21.55
CA ASP A 90 1.74 -8.66 -20.52
C ASP A 90 2.44 -7.30 -20.57
N ARG A 91 1.80 -6.31 -21.20
CA ARG A 91 2.38 -4.96 -21.28
C ARG A 91 2.35 -4.37 -19.87
N HIS A 92 3.48 -3.91 -19.38
CA HIS A 92 3.54 -3.24 -18.09
C HIS A 92 4.55 -2.10 -18.12
N VAL A 93 4.38 -1.17 -17.20
CA VAL A 93 5.31 -0.09 -16.92
C VAL A 93 6.00 -0.39 -15.60
N TYR A 94 7.30 -0.11 -15.53
CA TYR A 94 8.05 -0.18 -14.29
C TYR A 94 7.86 1.10 -13.49
N ALA A 95 7.54 0.94 -12.22
CA ALA A 95 7.35 2.04 -11.31
C ALA A 95 8.64 2.38 -10.57
N SER A 96 8.92 3.67 -10.45
CA SER A 96 9.97 4.18 -9.57
C SER A 96 9.40 4.43 -8.18
N ARG A 97 10.15 4.12 -7.13
CA ARG A 97 9.79 4.53 -5.75
C ARG A 97 9.53 6.04 -5.71
N THR A 98 8.58 6.49 -4.90
CA THR A 98 8.30 7.91 -4.68
C THR A 98 9.56 8.74 -4.43
N ARG A 99 9.61 9.93 -5.04
CA ARG A 99 10.66 10.92 -4.80
C ARG A 99 10.70 11.43 -3.35
N PHE A 100 9.63 11.24 -2.58
CA PHE A 100 9.59 11.61 -1.16
C PHE A 100 10.40 10.68 -0.26
N ILE A 101 10.78 9.49 -0.75
CA ILE A 101 11.70 8.58 -0.07
C ILE A 101 12.99 8.46 -0.91
N PRO A 102 13.91 9.45 -0.86
CA PRO A 102 15.21 9.37 -1.51
C PRO A 102 16.05 8.18 -1.05
N ALA A 103 17.05 7.83 -1.86
CA ALA A 103 17.98 6.73 -1.58
C ALA A 103 18.71 6.89 -0.24
N SER A 104 18.95 8.14 0.19
CA SER A 104 19.56 8.45 1.49
C SER A 104 18.74 8.00 2.69
N MET A 105 17.43 7.81 2.55
CA MET A 105 16.58 7.31 3.63
C MET A 105 16.46 5.79 3.67
N LEU A 106 16.88 5.08 2.62
CA LEU A 106 16.76 3.62 2.57
C LEU A 106 17.50 2.87 3.68
N PRO A 107 18.64 3.34 4.22
CA PRO A 107 19.26 2.71 5.38
C PRO A 107 18.38 2.68 6.64
N ALA A 108 17.35 3.53 6.72
CA ALA A 108 16.38 3.53 7.82
C ALA A 108 15.25 2.51 7.65
N PHE A 109 15.19 1.82 6.50
CA PHE A 109 14.19 0.80 6.21
C PHE A 109 14.85 -0.56 6.00
N GLU A 110 14.20 -1.61 6.49
CA GLU A 110 14.49 -2.95 6.01
C GLU A 110 14.03 -3.05 4.54
N GLN A 111 14.97 -3.38 3.66
CA GLN A 111 14.70 -3.51 2.23
C GLN A 111 14.46 -4.99 1.90
N SER A 112 13.22 -5.33 1.56
CA SER A 112 12.84 -6.66 1.11
C SER A 112 12.31 -6.61 -0.32
N SER A 113 12.60 -7.65 -1.10
CA SER A 113 11.99 -7.85 -2.42
C SER A 113 11.15 -9.12 -2.38
N TRP A 114 9.95 -9.06 -2.93
CA TRP A 114 9.06 -10.23 -2.98
C TRP A 114 9.55 -11.30 -3.97
N ALA A 115 10.63 -11.04 -4.71
CA ALA A 115 11.27 -11.98 -5.63
C ALA A 115 12.11 -13.07 -4.94
N SER A 116 12.20 -13.06 -3.60
CA SER A 116 12.78 -14.16 -2.82
C SER A 116 11.88 -14.58 -1.66
N ALA A 117 10.57 -14.70 -1.89
CA ALA A 117 9.82 -15.78 -1.27
C ALA A 117 10.21 -17.13 -1.93
N ALA A 118 11.51 -17.41 -2.02
CA ALA A 118 11.99 -18.77 -2.11
C ALA A 118 11.62 -19.44 -0.79
N LEU A 119 10.41 -20.00 -0.75
CA LEU A 119 10.02 -21.16 0.05
C LEU A 119 10.73 -21.24 1.41
N LYS A 120 10.39 -20.33 2.33
CA LYS A 120 10.40 -20.64 3.76
C LYS A 120 8.96 -20.62 4.26
N ASP A 121 8.12 -21.44 3.63
CA ASP A 121 6.88 -21.88 4.26
C ASP A 121 7.28 -22.81 5.41
N ASP A 122 7.32 -22.30 6.65
CA ASP A 122 7.04 -23.17 7.79
C ASP A 122 5.51 -23.18 7.97
N PRO A 123 4.81 -24.25 7.56
CA PRO A 123 3.34 -24.33 7.66
C PRO A 123 2.82 -24.27 9.10
N ARG A 124 3.69 -24.28 10.13
CA ARG A 124 3.30 -24.24 11.54
C ARG A 124 3.12 -22.83 12.14
N GLN A 125 3.42 -21.76 11.40
CA GLN A 125 3.45 -20.39 11.96
C GLN A 125 2.37 -19.42 11.47
N ARG A 126 1.42 -19.82 10.63
CA ARG A 126 0.33 -18.91 10.23
C ARG A 126 -0.87 -19.08 11.15
N PRO A 127 -1.17 -18.14 12.08
CA PRO A 127 -2.55 -18.00 12.54
C PRO A 127 -3.41 -17.76 11.30
N GLY A 128 -4.46 -18.55 11.13
CA GLY A 128 -5.30 -18.53 9.94
C GLY A 128 -6.01 -17.20 9.78
N VAL A 129 -5.36 -16.24 9.14
CA VAL A 129 -6.02 -15.03 8.65
C VAL A 129 -6.94 -15.48 7.52
N LYS A 130 -8.24 -15.54 7.79
CA LYS A 130 -9.26 -15.74 6.78
C LYS A 130 -9.32 -14.49 5.92
N VAL A 131 -8.62 -14.51 4.79
CA VAL A 131 -8.77 -13.47 3.77
C VAL A 131 -9.83 -13.99 2.80
N ASP A 132 -11.05 -13.48 2.97
CA ASP A 132 -12.14 -13.76 2.04
C ASP A 132 -11.95 -12.88 0.79
N LEU A 133 -11.60 -13.52 -0.33
CA LEU A 133 -11.54 -12.90 -1.65
C LEU A 133 -12.67 -13.52 -2.48
N GLY A 134 -13.86 -12.94 -2.34
CA GLY A 134 -15.05 -13.35 -3.10
C GLY A 134 -14.85 -13.19 -4.62
N ALA A 135 -15.41 -14.13 -5.38
CA ALA A 135 -15.42 -14.21 -6.85
C ALA A 135 -16.82 -13.93 -7.40
#